data_AF-A0A520IC78-F1
#
_entry.id   AF-A0A520IC78-F1
#
_cell.length_a   1.000
_cell.length_b   1.000
_cell.length_c   1.000
_cell.angle_alpha   90.00
_cell.angle_beta   90.00
_cell.angle_gamma   90.00
#
_symmetry.space_group_name_H-M   'P 1'
#
loop_
_entity.id
_entity.type
_entity.pdbx_description
1 polymer ?
#
loop_
_entity_poly.entity_id
_entity_poly.type
_entity_poly.pdbx_seq_one_letter_code
_entity_poly.pdbx_strand_id
1 'polypeptide(L)'
;MIVTRREAILGGVAGATLAATPALGATSLPSKRPSVGARRFTSRAVEREIARVSAKIGDPKLRWMFANCYPNTLDTTVRLRTVDGAPDAFVITGDIPCLWLRDSSAQMTPYLHLAREDAPLRQVFHGLIARQARSILIDPYANAFMEDPSAKTDLSWSLSDKTDMKPGVAERKWEIDSLCYPMRLAHGYWQATRDRAPFDARWAEAARLSIATFRVQQRKDGPGPYSFLRKSDRNIETMPLDGYGNPSRPVGLIHCGFRPSDDACLYPFLIPSNLFAVTALRELAVVAQGARGDSALAQDATALADEVARALAEHGRMRLRDGSEVWAYEVDGFGNAIFMDDANVPSLSGLGYLGCVPANDPLWLRTQAAAWSPANPYFFHFPVRREKELPSYGFPFSPAEVERGRT
;
A
#
# COMPACT_ATOMS: atom_id res chain seq x y z
N MET A 1 -49.71 -15.88 32.79
CA MET A 1 -50.95 -16.45 32.25
C MET A 1 -51.12 -15.92 30.84
N ILE A 2 -51.23 -16.83 29.88
CA ILE A 2 -51.33 -16.59 28.45
C ILE A 2 -52.71 -16.05 28.11
N VAL A 3 -52.80 -15.03 27.25
CA VAL A 3 -53.98 -14.79 26.41
C VAL A 3 -53.49 -14.63 24.98
N THR A 4 -53.99 -15.52 24.12
CA THR A 4 -53.57 -15.81 22.75
C THR A 4 -54.43 -15.11 21.69
N ARG A 5 -53.84 -15.01 20.48
CA ARG A 5 -54.44 -14.73 19.17
C ARG A 5 -55.86 -15.32 18.97
N ARG A 6 -56.95 -14.62 19.33
CA ARG A 6 -58.30 -14.93 18.77
C ARG A 6 -59.43 -13.91 18.97
N GLU A 7 -59.19 -12.63 19.27
CA GLU A 7 -60.28 -11.68 19.56
C GLU A 7 -60.20 -10.30 18.86
N ALA A 8 -59.71 -10.24 17.62
CA ALA A 8 -59.87 -9.01 16.84
C ALA A 8 -60.05 -9.29 15.34
N ILE A 9 -60.99 -10.18 15.00
CA ILE A 9 -61.57 -10.23 13.65
C ILE A 9 -63.07 -10.38 13.82
N LEU A 10 -63.80 -9.29 13.59
CA LEU A 10 -65.10 -9.24 12.90
C LEU A 10 -65.69 -7.82 13.03
N GLY A 11 -65.66 -7.05 11.95
CA GLY A 11 -66.39 -5.79 11.87
C GLY A 11 -65.99 -4.91 10.71
N GLY A 12 -66.60 -5.14 9.54
CA GLY A 12 -66.83 -4.06 8.56
C GLY A 12 -65.88 -3.98 7.37
N VAL A 13 -66.27 -4.64 6.28
CA VAL A 13 -65.79 -4.36 4.92
C VAL A 13 -66.39 -3.03 4.47
N ALA A 14 -65.56 -2.01 4.21
CA ALA A 14 -65.90 -0.88 3.34
C ALA A 14 -64.63 -0.16 2.86
N GLY A 15 -64.37 -0.21 1.54
CA GLY A 15 -63.51 0.74 0.84
C GLY A 15 -61.99 0.48 0.91
N ALA A 16 -61.50 -0.52 0.18
CA ALA A 16 -60.09 -0.59 -0.18
C ALA A 16 -59.78 0.42 -1.29
N THR A 17 -59.58 1.69 -0.94
CA THR A 17 -58.70 2.55 -1.73
C THR A 17 -57.28 2.02 -1.51
N LEU A 18 -56.68 1.48 -2.56
CA LEU A 18 -55.23 1.26 -2.63
C LEU A 18 -54.58 2.64 -2.49
N ALA A 19 -54.33 3.09 -1.26
CA ALA A 19 -53.36 4.11 -0.99
C ALA A 19 -52.01 3.52 -1.41
N ALA A 20 -51.61 3.81 -2.64
CA ALA A 20 -50.24 3.61 -3.07
C ALA A 20 -49.36 4.29 -2.02
N THR A 21 -48.68 3.50 -1.20
CA THR A 21 -47.52 3.99 -0.47
C THR A 21 -46.66 4.71 -1.50
N PRO A 22 -46.34 6.00 -1.34
CA PRO A 22 -45.39 6.63 -2.23
C PRO A 22 -44.15 5.77 -2.14
N ALA A 23 -43.77 5.13 -3.24
CA ALA A 23 -42.43 4.61 -3.38
C ALA A 23 -41.54 5.82 -3.09
N LEU A 24 -40.90 5.84 -1.92
CA LEU A 24 -39.84 6.77 -1.61
C LEU A 24 -38.88 6.64 -2.79
N GLY A 25 -38.95 7.61 -3.70
CA GLY A 25 -38.21 7.58 -4.95
C GLY A 25 -36.77 7.34 -4.58
N ALA A 26 -36.19 6.24 -5.08
CA ALA A 26 -34.78 6.00 -4.95
C ALA A 26 -34.09 7.26 -5.50
N THR A 27 -33.55 8.09 -4.62
CA THR A 27 -32.82 9.27 -5.01
C THR A 27 -31.64 8.76 -5.83
N SER A 28 -31.69 8.98 -7.14
CA SER A 28 -30.63 8.54 -8.04
C SER A 28 -29.37 9.28 -7.63
N LEU A 29 -28.45 8.61 -6.95
CA LEU A 29 -27.16 9.18 -6.57
C LEU A 29 -26.37 9.43 -7.87
N PRO A 30 -26.10 10.70 -8.25
CA PRO A 30 -25.40 10.98 -9.49
C PRO A 30 -23.96 10.47 -9.44
N SER A 31 -23.49 9.89 -10.54
CA SER A 31 -22.10 9.45 -10.68
C SER A 31 -21.13 10.57 -10.33
N LYS A 32 -20.04 10.23 -9.62
CA LYS A 32 -18.92 11.12 -9.32
C LYS A 32 -17.68 10.82 -10.18
N ARG A 33 -17.78 9.82 -11.05
CA ARG A 33 -16.77 9.58 -12.10
C ARG A 33 -16.72 10.76 -13.09
N PRO A 34 -15.56 11.06 -13.69
CA PRO A 34 -15.48 11.93 -14.85
C PRO A 34 -16.44 11.49 -15.96
N SER A 35 -16.86 12.45 -16.79
CA SER A 35 -17.59 12.15 -18.02
C SER A 35 -16.75 11.22 -18.90
N VAL A 36 -17.41 10.39 -19.73
CA VAL A 36 -16.72 9.34 -20.51
C VAL A 36 -15.53 9.89 -21.31
N GLY A 37 -15.68 11.06 -21.95
CA GLY A 37 -14.60 11.70 -22.72
C GLY A 37 -13.50 12.37 -21.88
N ALA A 38 -13.70 12.53 -20.57
CA ALA A 38 -12.73 13.10 -19.64
C ALA A 38 -11.96 12.04 -18.82
N ARG A 39 -12.30 10.75 -18.97
CA ARG A 39 -11.58 9.65 -18.32
C ARG A 39 -10.20 9.48 -18.96
N ARG A 40 -9.18 9.34 -18.12
CA ARG A 40 -7.79 9.18 -18.58
C ARG A 40 -7.54 7.86 -19.29
N PHE A 41 -8.16 6.78 -18.81
CA PHE A 41 -8.11 5.46 -19.43
C PHE A 41 -9.47 4.74 -19.24
N THR A 42 -9.87 3.92 -20.21
CA THR A 42 -11.09 3.10 -20.10
C THR A 42 -10.79 1.66 -20.52
N SER A 43 -11.11 0.71 -19.63
CA SER A 43 -11.03 -0.72 -19.91
C SER A 43 -12.43 -1.29 -20.09
N ARG A 44 -12.65 -2.06 -21.17
CA ARG A 44 -13.94 -2.74 -21.39
C ARG A 44 -14.16 -3.82 -20.34
N ALA A 45 -13.11 -4.52 -19.90
CA ALA A 45 -13.23 -5.50 -18.82
C ALA A 45 -13.62 -4.85 -17.49
N VAL A 46 -13.06 -3.68 -17.17
CA VAL A 46 -13.43 -2.95 -15.95
C VAL A 46 -14.88 -2.46 -15.99
N GLU A 47 -15.37 -1.92 -17.11
CA GLU A 47 -16.79 -1.52 -17.20
C GLU A 47 -17.74 -2.72 -17.06
N ARG A 48 -17.39 -3.89 -17.63
CA ARG A 48 -18.16 -5.13 -17.43
C ARG A 48 -18.13 -5.58 -15.97
N GLU A 49 -16.97 -5.49 -15.32
CA GLU A 49 -16.81 -5.87 -13.93
C GLU A 49 -17.60 -4.96 -12.99
N ILE A 50 -17.63 -3.65 -13.27
CA ILE A 50 -18.48 -2.68 -12.56
C ILE A 50 -19.94 -3.10 -12.65
N ALA A 51 -20.44 -3.40 -13.85
CA ALA A 51 -21.82 -3.83 -14.05
C ALA A 51 -22.12 -5.14 -13.29
N ARG A 52 -21.23 -6.13 -13.40
CA ARG A 52 -21.37 -7.45 -12.78
C ARG A 52 -21.42 -7.37 -11.26
N VAL A 53 -20.51 -6.62 -10.64
CA VAL A 53 -20.44 -6.47 -9.18
C VAL A 53 -21.56 -5.57 -8.67
N SER A 54 -21.87 -4.47 -9.37
CA SER A 54 -22.96 -3.57 -8.99
C SER A 54 -24.31 -4.30 -8.93
N ALA A 55 -24.56 -5.24 -9.85
CA ALA A 55 -25.77 -6.07 -9.85
C ALA A 55 -25.90 -6.97 -8.59
N LYS A 56 -24.80 -7.28 -7.92
CA LYS A 56 -24.77 -8.10 -6.69
C LYS A 56 -24.88 -7.25 -5.41
N ILE A 57 -24.64 -5.95 -5.48
CA ILE A 57 -24.71 -5.06 -4.32
C ILE A 57 -26.15 -4.59 -4.16
N GLY A 58 -26.86 -5.10 -3.14
CA GLY A 58 -28.25 -4.72 -2.85
C GLY A 58 -28.40 -3.28 -2.35
N ASP A 59 -27.44 -2.79 -1.54
CA ASP A 59 -27.47 -1.44 -0.98
C ASP A 59 -27.16 -0.37 -2.06
N PRO A 60 -28.07 0.57 -2.35
CA PRO A 60 -27.88 1.56 -3.43
C PRO A 60 -26.68 2.49 -3.20
N LYS A 61 -26.37 2.83 -1.94
CA LYS A 61 -25.26 3.73 -1.62
C LYS A 61 -23.92 3.01 -1.76
N LEU A 62 -23.81 1.77 -1.29
CA LEU A 62 -22.62 0.94 -1.48
C LEU A 62 -22.38 0.66 -2.96
N ARG A 63 -23.44 0.39 -3.74
CA ARG A 63 -23.33 0.22 -5.19
C ARG A 63 -22.80 1.47 -5.86
N TRP A 64 -23.33 2.64 -5.50
CA TRP A 64 -22.86 3.93 -5.99
C TRP A 64 -21.40 4.21 -5.60
N MET A 65 -21.02 3.93 -4.34
CA MET A 65 -19.62 4.07 -3.88
C MET A 65 -18.69 3.16 -4.68
N PHE A 66 -19.03 1.87 -4.83
CA PHE A 66 -18.25 0.92 -5.61
C PHE A 66 -18.07 1.39 -7.06
N ALA A 67 -19.14 1.82 -7.73
CA ALA A 67 -19.09 2.29 -9.10
C ALA A 67 -18.23 3.56 -9.26
N ASN A 68 -18.11 4.42 -8.24
CA ASN A 68 -17.25 5.60 -8.27
C ASN A 68 -15.79 5.29 -7.90
N CYS A 69 -15.56 4.42 -6.92
CA CYS A 69 -14.24 4.15 -6.37
C CYS A 69 -13.46 3.12 -7.20
N TYR A 70 -14.11 2.03 -7.62
CA TYR A 70 -13.43 0.93 -8.28
C TYR A 70 -12.67 1.33 -9.55
N PRO A 71 -13.20 2.16 -10.47
CA PRO A 71 -12.44 2.62 -11.65
C PRO A 71 -11.62 3.89 -11.43
N ASN A 72 -11.59 4.47 -10.23
CA ASN A 72 -11.07 5.83 -10.03
C ASN A 72 -9.63 6.01 -10.55
N THR A 73 -8.74 5.06 -10.26
CA THR A 73 -7.37 5.03 -10.79
C THR A 73 -7.33 5.17 -12.31
N LEU A 74 -8.09 4.34 -13.04
CA LEU A 74 -8.11 4.40 -14.51
C LEU A 74 -8.75 5.69 -15.01
N ASP A 75 -9.80 6.15 -14.35
CA ASP A 75 -10.54 7.34 -14.75
C ASP A 75 -9.70 8.62 -14.56
N THR A 76 -8.85 8.70 -13.54
CA THR A 76 -8.25 9.99 -13.11
C THR A 76 -6.72 10.01 -13.06
N THR A 77 -6.02 8.87 -12.90
CA THR A 77 -4.60 8.88 -12.57
C THR A 77 -3.66 8.29 -13.63
N VAL A 78 -4.14 7.40 -14.49
CA VAL A 78 -3.29 6.72 -15.50
C VAL A 78 -2.98 7.64 -16.68
N ARG A 79 -1.70 7.89 -16.95
CA ARG A 79 -1.23 8.54 -18.19
C ARG A 79 -0.46 7.52 -19.01
N LEU A 80 -1.11 6.96 -20.02
CA LEU A 80 -0.50 5.98 -20.93
C LEU A 80 0.05 6.68 -22.17
N ARG A 81 1.33 6.46 -22.46
CA ARG A 81 2.01 6.92 -23.68
C ARG A 81 2.91 5.83 -24.23
N THR A 82 3.56 6.10 -25.35
CA THR A 82 4.62 5.26 -25.90
C THR A 82 5.97 5.97 -25.71
N VAL A 83 6.95 5.29 -25.15
CA VAL A 83 8.33 5.76 -24.97
C VAL A 83 9.25 4.69 -25.55
N ASP A 84 10.18 5.08 -26.41
CA ASP A 84 11.12 4.16 -27.10
C ASP A 84 10.43 2.99 -27.81
N GLY A 85 9.24 3.23 -28.39
CA GLY A 85 8.45 2.21 -29.08
C GLY A 85 7.72 1.22 -28.16
N ALA A 86 7.78 1.39 -26.84
CA ALA A 86 7.13 0.54 -25.85
C ALA A 86 6.07 1.31 -25.02
N PRO A 87 5.05 0.63 -24.47
CA PRO A 87 4.12 1.25 -23.53
C PRO A 87 4.84 1.85 -22.32
N ASP A 88 4.34 2.99 -21.86
CA ASP A 88 4.77 3.68 -20.65
C ASP A 88 3.54 4.23 -19.93
N ALA A 89 3.28 3.74 -18.73
CA ALA A 89 2.14 4.19 -17.93
C ALA A 89 2.64 4.88 -16.67
N PHE A 90 2.35 6.18 -16.57
CA PHE A 90 2.63 6.98 -15.39
C PHE A 90 1.34 7.12 -14.58
N VAL A 91 1.32 6.54 -13.37
CA VAL A 91 0.14 6.52 -12.51
C VAL A 91 0.41 7.44 -11.32
N ILE A 92 -0.31 8.57 -11.27
CA ILE A 92 -0.19 9.52 -10.17
C ILE A 92 -0.98 9.09 -8.93
N THR A 93 -0.65 9.60 -7.75
CA THR A 93 -1.39 9.28 -6.52
C THR A 93 -2.83 9.81 -6.56
N GLY A 94 -3.02 10.99 -7.17
CA GLY A 94 -4.31 11.65 -7.32
C GLY A 94 -4.15 13.16 -7.38
N ASP A 95 -4.24 13.81 -6.23
CA ASP A 95 -4.03 15.24 -6.07
C ASP A 95 -2.54 15.65 -6.12
N ILE A 96 -1.62 14.72 -5.82
CA ILE A 96 -0.18 14.91 -6.02
C ILE A 96 0.19 14.33 -7.40
N PRO A 97 0.76 15.13 -8.33
CA PRO A 97 0.97 14.73 -9.73
C PRO A 97 2.25 13.90 -9.96
N CYS A 98 2.67 13.09 -8.98
CA CYS A 98 3.86 12.26 -9.04
C CYS A 98 3.51 10.78 -8.86
N LEU A 99 4.44 9.90 -9.24
CA LEU A 99 4.29 8.45 -9.10
C LEU A 99 5.03 7.99 -7.84
N TRP A 100 4.29 7.50 -6.85
CA TRP A 100 4.84 6.68 -5.77
C TRP A 100 4.90 5.22 -6.21
N LEU A 101 6.01 4.54 -5.94
CA LEU A 101 6.16 3.11 -6.28
C LEU A 101 5.12 2.25 -5.55
N ARG A 102 4.84 2.58 -4.28
CA ARG A 102 3.77 2.02 -3.46
C ARG A 102 2.40 2.22 -4.10
N ASP A 103 1.99 3.47 -4.23
CA ASP A 103 0.63 3.85 -4.63
C ASP A 103 0.29 3.32 -6.02
N SER A 104 1.17 3.52 -7.00
CA SER A 104 0.95 3.05 -8.37
C SER A 104 0.74 1.53 -8.45
N SER A 105 1.45 0.76 -7.63
CA SER A 105 1.28 -0.69 -7.53
C SER A 105 -0.03 -1.07 -6.85
N ALA A 106 -0.33 -0.45 -5.72
CA ALA A 106 -1.55 -0.72 -4.95
C ALA A 106 -2.81 -0.35 -5.74
N GLN A 107 -2.82 0.82 -6.39
CA GLN A 107 -3.90 1.31 -7.24
C GLN A 107 -4.24 0.36 -8.39
N MET A 108 -3.25 -0.30 -8.98
CA MET A 108 -3.45 -1.20 -10.12
C MET A 108 -3.76 -2.66 -9.73
N THR A 109 -3.45 -3.07 -8.49
CA THR A 109 -3.64 -4.44 -8.00
C THR A 109 -5.08 -4.99 -8.20
N PRO A 110 -6.16 -4.22 -7.94
CA PRO A 110 -7.53 -4.70 -8.10
C PRO A 110 -7.91 -5.09 -9.54
N TYR A 111 -7.14 -4.66 -10.54
CA TYR A 111 -7.42 -4.94 -11.96
C TYR A 111 -6.63 -6.12 -12.53
N LEU A 112 -5.70 -6.70 -11.76
CA LEU A 112 -4.83 -7.81 -12.22
C LEU A 112 -5.62 -8.98 -12.79
N HIS A 113 -6.71 -9.37 -12.13
CA HIS A 113 -7.55 -10.49 -12.54
C HIS A 113 -8.26 -10.29 -13.89
N LEU A 114 -8.35 -9.04 -14.37
CA LEU A 114 -8.95 -8.67 -15.66
C LEU A 114 -7.93 -8.55 -16.78
N ALA A 115 -6.63 -8.46 -16.46
CA ALA A 115 -5.57 -8.19 -17.44
C ALA A 115 -5.48 -9.27 -18.53
N ARG A 116 -5.81 -10.53 -18.22
CA ARG A 116 -5.79 -11.61 -19.22
C ARG A 116 -6.79 -11.37 -20.37
N GLU A 117 -7.90 -10.70 -20.10
CA GLU A 117 -9.02 -10.56 -21.02
C GLU A 117 -9.07 -9.21 -21.76
N ASP A 118 -8.21 -8.26 -21.39
CA ASP A 118 -8.26 -6.89 -21.91
C ASP A 118 -6.85 -6.44 -22.35
N ALA A 119 -6.60 -6.48 -23.67
CA ALA A 119 -5.30 -6.14 -24.24
C ALA A 119 -4.87 -4.67 -23.98
N PRO A 120 -5.76 -3.65 -24.13
CA PRO A 120 -5.46 -2.30 -23.66
C PRO A 120 -5.07 -2.24 -22.18
N LEU A 121 -5.78 -2.94 -21.29
CA LEU A 121 -5.43 -2.96 -19.86
C LEU A 121 -4.04 -3.60 -19.64
N ARG A 122 -3.66 -4.64 -20.40
CA ARG A 122 -2.29 -5.18 -20.35
C ARG A 122 -1.23 -4.14 -20.74
N GLN A 123 -1.50 -3.26 -21.70
CA GLN A 123 -0.56 -2.20 -22.05
C GLN A 123 -0.31 -1.24 -20.89
N VAL A 124 -1.32 -0.96 -20.05
CA VAL A 124 -1.14 -0.17 -18.83
C VAL A 124 -0.22 -0.89 -17.85
N PHE A 125 -0.43 -2.19 -17.61
CA PHE A 125 0.45 -2.98 -16.74
C PHE A 125 1.88 -3.07 -17.29
N HIS A 126 2.05 -3.33 -18.60
CA HIS A 126 3.36 -3.32 -19.25
C HIS A 126 4.06 -1.98 -19.04
N GLY A 127 3.35 -0.91 -19.33
CA GLY A 127 3.86 0.44 -19.19
C GLY A 127 4.22 0.80 -17.77
N LEU A 128 3.43 0.36 -16.78
CA LEU A 128 3.70 0.65 -15.38
C LEU A 128 4.89 -0.16 -14.84
N ILE A 129 4.98 -1.46 -15.14
CA ILE A 129 6.13 -2.29 -14.75
C ILE A 129 7.42 -1.72 -15.34
N ALA A 130 7.40 -1.32 -16.62
CA ALA A 130 8.54 -0.67 -17.27
C ALA A 130 8.86 0.71 -16.66
N ARG A 131 7.84 1.50 -16.31
CA ARG A 131 8.00 2.81 -15.65
C ARG A 131 8.64 2.65 -14.26
N GLN A 132 8.15 1.72 -13.45
CA GLN A 132 8.69 1.43 -12.12
C GLN A 132 10.14 0.93 -12.20
N ALA A 133 10.47 0.07 -13.18
CA ALA A 133 11.85 -0.35 -13.41
C ALA A 133 12.77 0.84 -13.75
N ARG A 134 12.34 1.75 -14.63
CA ARG A 134 13.09 2.99 -14.92
C ARG A 134 13.25 3.86 -13.69
N SER A 135 12.20 4.02 -12.88
CA SER A 135 12.24 4.78 -11.63
C SER A 135 13.26 4.21 -10.64
N ILE A 136 13.25 2.90 -10.40
CA ILE A 136 14.23 2.23 -9.53
C ILE A 136 15.67 2.44 -10.04
N LEU A 137 15.88 2.41 -11.36
CA LEU A 137 17.19 2.67 -11.96
C LEU A 137 17.64 4.14 -11.87
N ILE A 138 16.71 5.09 -11.79
CA ILE A 138 17.04 6.49 -11.48
C ILE A 138 17.56 6.59 -10.04
N ASP A 139 16.77 6.11 -9.08
CA ASP A 139 17.18 6.05 -7.69
C ASP A 139 16.41 4.97 -6.89
N PRO A 140 17.08 3.91 -6.40
CA PRO A 140 16.41 2.87 -5.62
C PRO A 140 16.09 3.29 -4.19
N TYR A 141 16.54 4.48 -3.74
CA TYR A 141 16.20 5.05 -2.44
C TYR A 141 15.02 6.01 -2.48
N ALA A 142 14.49 6.34 -3.66
CA ALA A 142 13.37 7.27 -3.79
C ALA A 142 12.02 6.56 -3.69
N ASN A 143 11.09 7.16 -2.95
CA ASN A 143 9.70 6.75 -2.86
C ASN A 143 8.87 7.28 -4.04
N ALA A 144 9.19 8.49 -4.54
CA ALA A 144 8.38 9.20 -5.53
C ALA A 144 9.17 9.72 -6.75
N PHE A 145 8.52 9.74 -7.91
CA PHE A 145 9.13 10.05 -9.20
C PHE A 145 8.32 11.03 -10.04
N MET A 146 9.03 11.84 -10.83
CA MET A 146 8.47 12.75 -11.83
C MET A 146 8.14 11.99 -13.12
N GLU A 147 7.18 12.51 -13.90
CA GLU A 147 6.83 11.91 -15.21
C GLU A 147 7.96 12.05 -16.23
N ASP A 148 8.60 13.22 -16.24
CA ASP A 148 9.82 13.50 -16.98
C ASP A 148 11.04 13.06 -16.15
N PRO A 149 11.82 12.06 -16.62
CA PRO A 149 13.00 11.57 -15.90
C PRO A 149 14.15 12.58 -15.82
N SER A 150 14.07 13.70 -16.55
CA SER A 150 15.05 14.78 -16.54
C SER A 150 14.62 15.98 -15.69
N ALA A 151 13.36 16.02 -15.24
CA ALA A 151 12.84 17.12 -14.45
C ALA A 151 13.40 17.11 -13.02
N LYS A 152 13.61 18.29 -12.45
CA LYS A 152 13.79 18.45 -11.01
C LYS A 152 12.42 18.35 -10.32
N THR A 153 12.40 17.98 -9.04
CA THR A 153 11.17 18.01 -8.25
C THR A 153 10.56 19.41 -8.25
N ASP A 154 9.24 19.48 -8.38
CA ASP A 154 8.42 20.67 -8.16
C ASP A 154 7.57 20.56 -6.88
N LEU A 155 7.76 19.48 -6.10
CA LEU A 155 7.11 19.31 -4.80
C LEU A 155 7.70 20.32 -3.81
N SER A 156 6.86 21.26 -3.35
CA SER A 156 7.28 22.39 -2.52
C SER A 156 8.04 21.97 -1.26
N TRP A 157 7.68 20.84 -0.66
CA TRP A 157 8.32 20.30 0.53
C TRP A 157 9.64 19.56 0.27
N SER A 158 9.87 19.08 -0.96
CA SER A 158 11.10 18.36 -1.34
C SER A 158 12.17 19.25 -1.96
N LEU A 159 11.84 20.50 -2.33
CA LEU A 159 12.76 21.44 -2.99
C LEU A 159 14.06 21.71 -2.22
N SER A 160 14.02 21.59 -0.89
CA SER A 160 15.13 21.94 0.01
C SER A 160 15.66 20.78 0.84
N ASP A 161 15.29 19.54 0.48
CA ASP A 161 15.82 18.35 1.13
C ASP A 161 17.33 18.27 0.98
N LYS A 162 18.01 17.97 2.07
CA LYS A 162 19.45 17.70 2.08
C LYS A 162 19.65 16.19 1.95
N THR A 163 19.66 15.75 0.71
CA THR A 163 19.95 14.38 0.26
C THR A 163 20.42 14.46 -1.18
N ASP A 164 20.88 13.34 -1.75
CA ASP A 164 21.33 13.26 -3.14
C ASP A 164 20.13 13.24 -4.12
N MET A 165 19.41 14.37 -4.21
CA MET A 165 18.28 14.54 -5.12
C MET A 165 18.74 14.52 -6.58
N LYS A 166 18.25 13.53 -7.33
CA LYS A 166 18.53 13.37 -8.77
C LYS A 166 17.38 13.91 -9.63
N PRO A 167 17.64 14.32 -10.88
CA PRO A 167 16.58 14.48 -11.88
C PRO A 167 15.71 13.22 -11.98
N GLY A 168 14.41 13.41 -12.19
CA GLY A 168 13.40 12.34 -12.21
C GLY A 168 12.88 11.91 -10.85
N VAL A 169 13.54 12.29 -9.75
CA VAL A 169 13.08 12.02 -8.37
C VAL A 169 12.17 13.16 -7.90
N ALA A 170 10.97 12.83 -7.44
CA ALA A 170 10.04 13.78 -6.85
C ALA A 170 10.26 13.95 -5.34
N GLU A 171 10.43 12.83 -4.63
CA GLU A 171 10.80 12.77 -3.21
C GLU A 171 11.70 11.56 -2.98
N ARG A 172 12.64 11.70 -2.03
CA ARG A 172 13.70 10.71 -1.79
C ARG A 172 13.70 10.16 -0.37
N LYS A 173 12.52 9.84 0.16
CA LYS A 173 12.39 9.13 1.44
C LYS A 173 12.60 7.63 1.23
N TRP A 174 13.59 7.06 1.93
CA TRP A 174 13.94 5.65 1.81
C TRP A 174 12.94 4.77 2.57
N GLU A 175 12.13 4.06 1.79
CA GLU A 175 11.08 3.15 2.26
C GLU A 175 11.29 1.76 1.66
N ILE A 176 11.43 0.75 2.50
CA ILE A 176 11.61 -0.64 2.04
C ILE A 176 10.46 -1.06 1.12
N ASP A 177 9.22 -0.68 1.45
CA ASP A 177 8.04 -1.08 0.71
C ASP A 177 7.99 -0.48 -0.71
N SER A 178 8.63 0.68 -0.94
CA SER A 178 8.75 1.28 -2.27
C SER A 178 9.43 0.35 -3.27
N LEU A 179 10.35 -0.51 -2.84
CA LEU A 179 10.93 -1.55 -3.69
C LEU A 179 10.12 -2.87 -3.69
N CYS A 180 9.36 -3.14 -2.62
CA CYS A 180 8.54 -4.36 -2.51
C CYS A 180 7.28 -4.30 -3.39
N TYR A 181 6.63 -3.14 -3.49
CA TYR A 181 5.39 -2.97 -4.23
C TYR A 181 5.52 -3.26 -5.75
N PRO A 182 6.57 -2.77 -6.44
CA PRO A 182 6.83 -3.16 -7.83
C PRO A 182 7.09 -4.66 -8.01
N MET A 183 7.80 -5.32 -7.08
CA MET A 183 8.01 -6.77 -7.12
C MET A 183 6.67 -7.52 -6.99
N ARG A 184 5.81 -7.09 -6.05
CA ARG A 184 4.47 -7.64 -5.84
C ARG A 184 3.59 -7.46 -7.07
N LEU A 185 3.57 -6.27 -7.67
CA LEU A 185 2.79 -5.99 -8.89
C LEU A 185 3.26 -6.87 -10.05
N ALA A 186 4.57 -6.97 -10.27
CA ALA A 186 5.19 -7.83 -11.28
C ALA A 186 4.78 -9.30 -11.08
N HIS A 187 4.84 -9.79 -9.85
CA HIS A 187 4.41 -11.15 -9.51
C HIS A 187 2.92 -11.36 -9.76
N GLY A 188 2.06 -10.48 -9.27
CA GLY A 188 0.61 -10.56 -9.50
C GLY A 188 0.26 -10.55 -10.99
N TYR A 189 0.93 -9.70 -11.77
CA TYR A 189 0.75 -9.65 -13.23
C TYR A 189 1.18 -10.95 -13.91
N TRP A 190 2.36 -11.48 -13.56
CA TRP A 190 2.85 -12.74 -14.08
C TRP A 190 1.89 -13.90 -13.76
N GLN A 191 1.39 -13.98 -12.53
CA GLN A 191 0.45 -15.02 -12.12
C GLN A 191 -0.88 -14.93 -12.88
N ALA A 192 -1.42 -13.71 -13.06
CA ALA A 192 -2.71 -13.51 -13.72
C ALA A 192 -2.67 -13.74 -15.24
N THR A 193 -1.55 -13.42 -15.89
CA THR A 193 -1.49 -13.35 -17.36
C THR A 193 -0.59 -14.40 -18.00
N ARG A 194 0.47 -14.84 -17.31
CA ARG A 194 1.61 -15.56 -17.89
C ARG A 194 2.26 -14.85 -19.08
N ASP A 195 2.09 -13.53 -19.16
CA ASP A 195 2.73 -12.70 -20.18
C ASP A 195 4.15 -12.34 -19.74
N ARG A 196 5.13 -12.70 -20.57
CA ARG A 196 6.56 -12.49 -20.31
C ARG A 196 7.06 -11.11 -20.76
N ALA A 197 6.29 -10.43 -21.62
CA ALA A 197 6.73 -9.23 -22.32
C ALA A 197 7.30 -8.11 -21.41
N PRO A 198 6.73 -7.79 -20.23
CA PRO A 198 7.24 -6.67 -19.43
C PRO A 198 8.50 -7.00 -18.63
N PHE A 199 8.89 -8.27 -18.53
CA PHE A 199 10.04 -8.71 -17.75
C PHE A 199 11.27 -8.75 -18.65
N ASP A 200 11.71 -7.58 -19.12
CA ASP A 200 12.86 -7.41 -20.01
C ASP A 200 14.21 -7.33 -19.25
N ALA A 201 15.29 -7.04 -19.97
CA ALA A 201 16.62 -6.90 -19.37
C ALA A 201 16.69 -5.73 -18.36
N ARG A 202 15.99 -4.62 -18.64
CA ARG A 202 15.94 -3.44 -17.78
C ARG A 202 15.18 -3.73 -16.50
N TRP A 203 14.07 -4.47 -16.56
CA TRP A 203 13.37 -4.96 -15.37
C TRP A 203 14.29 -5.81 -14.50
N ALA A 204 15.07 -6.71 -15.10
CA ALA A 204 15.99 -7.57 -14.35
C ALA A 204 17.16 -6.77 -13.73
N GLU A 205 17.61 -5.70 -14.38
CA GLU A 205 18.59 -4.77 -13.82
C GLU A 205 18.04 -4.03 -12.61
N ALA A 206 16.81 -3.49 -12.73
CA ALA A 206 16.12 -2.84 -11.62
C ALA A 206 15.92 -3.80 -10.43
N ALA A 207 15.52 -5.04 -10.70
CA ALA A 207 15.37 -6.08 -9.67
C ALA A 207 16.68 -6.39 -8.93
N ARG A 208 17.80 -6.53 -9.65
CA ARG A 208 19.14 -6.69 -9.05
C ARG A 208 19.51 -5.49 -8.21
N LEU A 209 19.25 -4.28 -8.71
CA LEU A 209 19.52 -3.04 -7.97
C LEU A 209 18.71 -2.97 -6.68
N SER A 210 17.44 -3.41 -6.69
CA SER A 210 16.64 -3.47 -5.46
C SER A 210 17.23 -4.41 -4.41
N ILE A 211 17.67 -5.62 -4.81
CA ILE A 211 18.32 -6.59 -3.91
C ILE A 211 19.63 -5.99 -3.36
N ALA A 212 20.44 -5.36 -4.22
CA ALA A 212 21.68 -4.70 -3.82
C ALA A 212 21.42 -3.58 -2.81
N THR A 213 20.41 -2.74 -3.03
CA THR A 213 20.01 -1.68 -2.09
C THR A 213 19.58 -2.25 -0.74
N PHE A 214 18.79 -3.33 -0.71
CA PHE A 214 18.43 -3.99 0.54
C PHE A 214 19.66 -4.51 1.30
N ARG A 215 20.63 -5.15 0.61
CA ARG A 215 21.88 -5.62 1.23
C ARG A 215 22.71 -4.47 1.80
N VAL A 216 22.85 -3.37 1.05
CA VAL A 216 23.52 -2.15 1.54
C VAL A 216 22.82 -1.61 2.79
N GLN A 217 21.49 -1.64 2.83
CA GLN A 217 20.71 -1.21 3.99
C GLN A 217 20.64 -2.23 5.14
N GLN A 218 21.25 -3.41 5.02
CA GLN A 218 21.58 -4.21 6.20
C GLN A 218 22.71 -3.59 7.03
N ARG A 219 23.43 -2.60 6.47
CA ARG A 219 24.43 -1.75 7.14
C ARG A 219 25.52 -2.52 7.89
N LYS A 220 25.89 -3.69 7.38
CA LYS A 220 26.91 -4.57 7.98
C LYS A 220 28.31 -3.95 7.95
N ASP A 221 28.59 -3.16 6.92
CA ASP A 221 29.90 -2.56 6.67
C ASP A 221 29.92 -1.02 6.90
N GLY A 222 28.90 -0.48 7.57
CA GLY A 222 28.76 0.95 7.85
C GLY A 222 27.36 1.49 7.59
N PRO A 223 27.15 2.82 7.72
CA PRO A 223 25.82 3.44 7.62
C PRO A 223 25.20 3.38 6.21
N GLY A 224 25.97 3.00 5.19
CA GLY A 224 25.54 3.01 3.80
C GLY A 224 25.51 4.44 3.21
N PRO A 225 25.13 4.56 1.93
CA PRO A 225 25.23 5.82 1.19
C PRO A 225 24.01 6.75 1.37
N TYR A 226 22.96 6.29 2.06
CA TYR A 226 21.72 7.06 2.19
C TYR A 226 21.71 7.90 3.46
N SER A 227 21.55 9.21 3.29
CA SER A 227 21.19 10.15 4.34
C SER A 227 20.09 11.11 3.86
N PHE A 228 19.28 11.60 4.80
CA PHE A 228 18.19 12.52 4.49
C PHE A 228 17.92 13.49 5.65
N LEU A 229 17.92 14.79 5.34
CA LEU A 229 17.43 15.83 6.24
C LEU A 229 16.44 16.75 5.53
N ARG A 230 15.41 17.17 6.25
CA ARG A 230 14.44 18.18 5.80
C ARG A 230 14.25 19.23 6.86
N LYS A 231 14.13 20.49 6.46
CA LYS A 231 13.70 21.57 7.36
C LYS A 231 12.19 21.48 7.55
N SER A 232 11.76 21.03 8.72
CA SER A 232 10.34 20.88 9.08
C SER A 232 10.14 21.21 10.57
N ASP A 233 8.93 21.62 10.93
CA ASP A 233 8.46 21.72 12.32
C ASP A 233 7.96 20.36 12.86
N ARG A 234 7.88 19.34 12.00
CA ARG A 234 7.54 17.95 12.33
C ARG A 234 8.81 17.11 12.36
N ASN A 235 9.11 16.49 13.50
CA ASN A 235 10.32 15.69 13.70
C ASN A 235 10.38 14.40 12.86
N ILE A 236 9.24 13.91 12.38
CA ILE A 236 9.11 12.71 11.53
C ILE A 236 9.28 13.01 10.04
N GLU A 237 9.43 14.27 9.64
CA GLU A 237 9.78 14.64 8.27
C GLU A 237 11.29 14.59 7.99
N THR A 238 12.11 14.25 9.00
CA THR A 238 13.58 14.23 8.89
C THR A 238 14.17 13.07 9.68
N MET A 239 15.38 12.63 9.32
CA MET A 239 16.09 11.59 10.09
C MET A 239 17.10 12.22 11.07
N PRO A 240 17.22 11.70 12.30
CA PRO A 240 18.23 12.14 13.25
C PRO A 240 19.65 11.71 12.82
N LEU A 241 20.66 12.15 13.59
CA LEU A 241 22.07 11.75 13.43
C LEU A 241 22.60 12.01 12.02
N ASP A 242 22.62 13.30 11.63
CA ASP A 242 23.07 13.78 10.32
C ASP A 242 22.36 13.10 9.13
N GLY A 243 21.12 12.66 9.35
CA GLY A 243 20.25 12.08 8.34
C GLY A 243 20.42 10.57 8.17
N TYR A 244 21.23 9.91 8.99
CA TYR A 244 21.42 8.45 8.92
C TYR A 244 20.39 7.65 9.72
N GLY A 245 19.60 8.32 10.57
CA GLY A 245 18.59 7.67 11.41
C GLY A 245 19.15 7.20 12.75
N ASN A 246 18.28 6.70 13.62
CA ASN A 246 18.70 6.18 14.92
C ASN A 246 19.61 4.95 14.78
N PRO A 247 20.53 4.70 15.73
CA PRO A 247 21.49 3.60 15.63
C PRO A 247 20.80 2.24 15.58
N SER A 248 21.45 1.28 14.91
CA SER A 248 21.05 -0.13 14.92
C SER A 248 22.24 -1.05 15.01
N ARG A 249 22.00 -2.29 15.46
CA ARG A 249 22.93 -3.40 15.33
C ARG A 249 22.63 -4.13 14.01
N PRO A 250 23.62 -4.37 13.14
CA PRO A 250 23.39 -5.02 11.84
C PRO A 250 23.13 -6.52 12.00
N VAL A 251 21.90 -6.86 12.42
CA VAL A 251 21.45 -8.22 12.74
C VAL A 251 20.90 -9.00 11.54
N GLY A 252 21.02 -8.44 10.33
CA GLY A 252 20.49 -9.03 9.08
C GLY A 252 19.12 -8.51 8.66
N LEU A 253 18.44 -7.70 9.47
CA LEU A 253 17.28 -6.91 9.04
C LEU A 253 17.71 -5.76 8.12
N ILE A 254 16.79 -5.31 7.28
CA ILE A 254 16.97 -4.18 6.36
C ILE A 254 16.53 -2.90 7.09
N HIS A 255 17.41 -1.90 7.12
CA HIS A 255 17.13 -0.56 7.64
C HIS A 255 16.08 0.13 6.77
N CYS A 256 15.12 0.83 7.38
CA CYS A 256 14.09 1.64 6.77
C CYS A 256 14.25 3.07 7.28
N GLY A 257 14.30 4.06 6.38
CA GLY A 257 14.39 5.47 6.78
C GLY A 257 13.03 6.00 7.19
N PHE A 258 12.04 5.76 6.34
CA PHE A 258 10.67 6.20 6.47
C PHE A 258 9.70 5.03 6.32
N ARG A 259 8.54 5.15 6.96
CA ARG A 259 7.41 4.21 6.93
C ARG A 259 6.61 4.39 5.64
N PRO A 260 5.66 3.49 5.32
CA PRO A 260 4.72 3.69 4.20
C PRO A 260 3.78 4.90 4.38
N SER A 261 3.81 5.55 5.54
CA SER A 261 3.18 6.86 5.81
C SER A 261 4.05 8.06 5.42
N ASP A 262 5.25 7.80 4.88
CA ASP A 262 6.32 8.77 4.63
C ASP A 262 6.90 9.40 5.92
N ASP A 263 6.63 8.83 7.10
CA ASP A 263 7.17 9.28 8.39
C ASP A 263 8.46 8.57 8.78
N ALA A 264 9.42 9.28 9.36
CA ALA A 264 10.68 8.70 9.80
C ALA A 264 10.46 7.58 10.83
N CYS A 265 11.16 6.46 10.65
CA CYS A 265 11.13 5.36 11.60
C CYS A 265 11.75 5.79 12.93
N LEU A 266 11.17 5.37 14.06
CA LEU A 266 11.76 5.61 15.38
C LEU A 266 12.92 4.63 15.59
N TYR A 267 12.67 3.33 15.41
CA TYR A 267 13.75 2.35 15.26
C TYR A 267 13.85 1.89 13.82
N PRO A 268 15.07 1.72 13.31
CA PRO A 268 15.28 1.63 11.88
C PRO A 268 14.87 0.29 11.25
N PHE A 269 14.62 -0.76 12.03
CA PHE A 269 14.10 -2.01 11.50
C PHE A 269 12.58 -2.04 11.62
N LEU A 270 11.92 -1.48 10.61
CA LEU A 270 10.47 -1.55 10.44
C LEU A 270 10.06 -2.99 10.10
N ILE A 271 9.47 -3.67 11.08
CA ILE A 271 9.11 -5.10 11.01
C ILE A 271 8.10 -5.41 9.91
N PRO A 272 6.97 -4.67 9.74
CA PRO A 272 6.01 -5.00 8.69
C PRO A 272 6.63 -4.87 7.29
N SER A 273 7.51 -3.89 7.06
CA SER A 273 8.21 -3.74 5.78
C SER A 273 9.28 -4.81 5.57
N ASN A 274 9.99 -5.27 6.61
CA ASN A 274 10.91 -6.40 6.49
C ASN A 274 10.17 -7.72 6.19
N LEU A 275 9.01 -7.96 6.79
CA LEU A 275 8.14 -9.10 6.46
C LEU A 275 7.62 -9.01 5.01
N PHE A 276 7.30 -7.79 4.55
CA PHE A 276 6.93 -7.58 3.15
C PHE A 276 8.11 -7.82 2.20
N ALA A 277 9.33 -7.39 2.55
CA ALA A 277 10.53 -7.65 1.77
C ALA A 277 10.79 -9.14 1.59
N VAL A 278 10.66 -9.96 2.64
CA VAL A 278 10.79 -11.44 2.53
C VAL A 278 9.81 -11.99 1.50
N THR A 279 8.56 -11.55 1.54
CA THR A 279 7.51 -12.01 0.62
C THR A 279 7.79 -11.54 -0.80
N ALA A 280 8.05 -10.25 -0.99
CA ALA A 280 8.32 -9.62 -2.28
C ALA A 280 9.57 -10.19 -2.97
N LEU A 281 10.62 -10.52 -2.21
CA LEU A 281 11.83 -11.17 -2.74
C LEU A 281 11.54 -12.60 -3.23
N ARG A 282 10.70 -13.36 -2.51
CA ARG A 282 10.27 -14.70 -2.95
C ARG A 282 9.36 -14.62 -4.19
N GLU A 283 8.48 -13.63 -4.23
CA GLU A 283 7.66 -13.31 -5.39
C GLU A 283 8.52 -12.92 -6.61
N LEU A 284 9.55 -12.09 -6.40
CA LEU A 284 10.54 -11.73 -7.41
C LEU A 284 11.26 -12.97 -7.95
N ALA A 285 11.66 -13.90 -7.08
CA ALA A 285 12.31 -15.14 -7.50
C ALA A 285 11.43 -15.98 -8.43
N VAL A 286 10.11 -16.05 -8.16
CA VAL A 286 9.14 -16.73 -9.02
C VAL A 286 9.07 -16.10 -10.41
N VAL A 287 9.06 -14.76 -10.50
CA VAL A 287 9.02 -14.04 -11.78
C VAL A 287 10.34 -14.20 -12.53
N ALA A 288 11.48 -14.02 -11.85
CA ALA A 288 12.81 -14.18 -12.43
C ALA A 288 13.00 -15.56 -13.05
N GLN A 289 12.62 -16.62 -12.34
CA GLN A 289 12.70 -17.99 -12.85
C GLN A 289 11.65 -18.28 -13.95
N GLY A 290 10.37 -17.98 -13.70
CA GLY A 290 9.28 -18.43 -14.57
C GLY A 290 9.10 -17.60 -15.84
N ALA A 291 9.34 -16.29 -15.75
CA ALA A 291 9.14 -15.37 -16.85
C ALA A 291 10.43 -15.09 -17.64
N ARG A 292 11.59 -15.04 -16.96
CA ARG A 292 12.89 -14.78 -17.60
C ARG A 292 13.82 -15.98 -17.71
N GLY A 293 13.65 -17.03 -16.91
CA GLY A 293 14.63 -18.11 -16.81
C GLY A 293 15.94 -17.67 -16.13
N ASP A 294 15.90 -16.60 -15.33
CA ASP A 294 17.06 -16.01 -14.67
C ASP A 294 17.26 -16.65 -13.29
N SER A 295 17.87 -17.85 -13.27
CA SER A 295 18.07 -18.60 -12.04
C SER A 295 19.02 -17.90 -11.06
N ALA A 296 19.97 -17.10 -11.54
CA ALA A 296 20.89 -16.35 -10.68
C ALA A 296 20.15 -15.27 -9.89
N LEU A 297 19.30 -14.47 -10.58
CA LEU A 297 18.46 -13.47 -9.90
C LEU A 297 17.49 -14.12 -8.91
N ALA A 298 16.89 -15.26 -9.27
CA ALA A 298 15.97 -15.98 -8.39
C ALA A 298 16.64 -16.51 -7.11
N GLN A 299 17.86 -17.05 -7.25
CA GLN A 299 18.66 -17.53 -6.11
C GLN A 299 19.10 -16.39 -5.20
N ASP A 300 19.57 -15.27 -5.76
CA ASP A 300 20.00 -14.12 -4.96
C ASP A 300 18.83 -13.50 -4.16
N ALA A 301 17.66 -13.35 -4.81
CA ALA A 301 16.45 -12.88 -4.14
C ALA A 301 16.03 -13.80 -2.98
N THR A 302 16.06 -15.13 -3.22
CA THR A 302 15.71 -16.14 -2.20
C THR A 302 16.72 -16.13 -1.05
N ALA A 303 18.02 -16.03 -1.34
CA ALA A 303 19.07 -15.99 -0.33
C ALA A 303 18.92 -14.80 0.62
N LEU A 304 18.63 -13.60 0.08
CA LEU A 304 18.35 -12.44 0.92
C LEU A 304 17.04 -12.60 1.71
N ALA A 305 15.98 -13.12 1.10
CA ALA A 305 14.71 -13.37 1.79
C ALA A 305 14.88 -14.29 3.00
N ASP A 306 15.64 -15.37 2.86
CA ASP A 306 15.87 -16.34 3.93
C ASP A 306 16.75 -15.76 5.05
N GLU A 307 17.69 -14.88 4.70
CA GLU A 307 18.48 -14.15 5.68
C GLU A 307 17.61 -13.21 6.53
N VAL A 308 16.80 -12.37 5.89
CA VAL A 308 15.90 -11.44 6.58
C VAL A 308 14.84 -12.19 7.39
N ALA A 309 14.32 -13.32 6.87
CA ALA A 309 13.37 -14.17 7.59
C ALA A 309 13.95 -14.75 8.89
N ARG A 310 15.23 -15.16 8.89
CA ARG A 310 15.93 -15.60 10.11
C ARG A 310 16.08 -14.45 11.11
N ALA A 311 16.50 -13.28 10.65
CA ALA A 311 16.66 -12.10 11.51
C ALA A 311 15.31 -11.64 12.10
N LEU A 312 14.21 -11.73 11.33
CA LEU A 312 12.85 -11.46 11.83
C LEU A 312 12.44 -12.44 12.92
N ALA A 313 12.72 -13.74 12.76
CA ALA A 313 12.39 -14.74 13.75
C ALA A 313 13.12 -14.51 15.08
N GLU A 314 14.35 -14.01 15.03
CA GLU A 314 15.20 -13.76 16.21
C GLU A 314 14.92 -12.40 16.87
N HIS A 315 14.67 -11.35 16.07
CA HIS A 315 14.66 -9.96 16.56
C HIS A 315 13.34 -9.22 16.34
N GLY A 316 12.41 -9.75 15.54
CA GLY A 316 11.21 -9.03 15.13
C GLY A 316 10.05 -9.03 16.14
N ARG A 317 10.17 -9.77 17.24
CA ARG A 317 9.09 -9.97 18.22
C ARG A 317 9.33 -9.17 19.49
N MET A 318 8.25 -8.88 20.20
CA MET A 318 8.30 -8.28 21.53
C MET A 318 7.16 -8.80 22.42
N ARG A 319 7.23 -8.48 23.71
CA ARG A 319 6.15 -8.75 24.67
C ARG A 319 5.41 -7.47 25.03
N LEU A 320 4.09 -7.54 25.01
CA LEU A 320 3.21 -6.49 25.52
C LEU A 320 3.21 -6.48 27.06
N ARG A 321 2.58 -5.45 27.65
CA ARG A 321 2.49 -5.29 29.13
C ARG A 321 1.78 -6.45 29.83
N ASP A 322 0.84 -7.08 29.16
CA ASP A 322 0.10 -8.25 29.65
C ASP A 322 0.90 -9.57 29.51
N GLY A 323 2.11 -9.51 28.96
CA GLY A 323 3.00 -10.64 28.73
C GLY A 323 2.82 -11.35 27.39
N SER A 324 1.83 -10.94 26.57
CA SER A 324 1.54 -11.51 25.25
C SER A 324 2.69 -11.26 24.26
N GLU A 325 3.12 -12.30 23.53
CA GLU A 325 4.09 -12.16 22.44
C GLU A 325 3.38 -11.73 21.14
N VAL A 326 3.93 -10.69 20.51
CA VAL A 326 3.47 -10.07 19.25
C VAL A 326 4.67 -9.74 18.34
N TRP A 327 4.41 -9.46 17.07
CA TRP A 327 5.38 -8.74 16.25
C TRP A 327 5.54 -7.31 16.79
N ALA A 328 6.78 -6.86 16.92
CA ALA A 328 7.06 -5.45 17.16
C ALA A 328 6.73 -4.65 15.90
N TYR A 329 6.50 -3.35 16.03
CA TYR A 329 6.37 -2.46 14.87
C TYR A 329 7.75 -2.09 14.33
N GLU A 330 8.64 -1.64 15.22
CA GLU A 330 10.02 -1.31 14.90
C GLU A 330 10.96 -1.81 16.00
N VAL A 331 12.17 -2.23 15.60
CA VAL A 331 13.25 -2.67 16.49
C VAL A 331 14.60 -2.09 16.04
N ASP A 332 15.61 -2.14 16.90
CA ASP A 332 16.96 -1.62 16.59
C ASP A 332 18.08 -2.68 16.61
N GLY A 333 17.77 -3.91 17.03
CA GLY A 333 18.75 -4.99 17.18
C GLY A 333 19.65 -4.89 18.43
N PHE A 334 19.53 -3.83 19.24
CA PHE A 334 20.13 -3.73 20.58
C PHE A 334 19.22 -4.30 21.67
N GLY A 335 17.95 -4.52 21.37
CA GLY A 335 16.94 -5.03 22.29
C GLY A 335 15.80 -4.03 22.53
N ASN A 336 15.86 -2.83 21.94
CA ASN A 336 14.72 -1.92 21.96
C ASN A 336 13.70 -2.32 20.91
N ALA A 337 12.43 -2.19 21.28
CA ALA A 337 11.29 -2.46 20.42
C ALA A 337 10.14 -1.53 20.78
N ILE A 338 9.35 -1.12 19.80
CA ILE A 338 8.07 -0.45 20.03
C ILE A 338 6.92 -1.30 19.50
N PHE A 339 5.81 -1.27 20.23
CA PHE A 339 4.53 -1.74 19.73
C PHE A 339 3.65 -0.55 19.36
N MET A 340 3.23 -0.51 18.11
CA MET A 340 2.20 0.36 17.56
C MET A 340 1.69 -0.28 16.27
N ASP A 341 0.66 0.31 15.66
CA ASP A 341 0.37 0.04 14.26
C ASP A 341 -0.04 1.32 13.54
N ASP A 342 0.25 1.37 12.26
CA ASP A 342 -0.05 2.48 11.36
C ASP A 342 -1.08 2.04 10.31
N ALA A 343 -1.87 2.98 9.77
CA ALA A 343 -2.87 2.64 8.76
C ALA A 343 -2.25 2.31 7.39
N ASN A 344 -1.07 2.86 7.09
CA ASN A 344 -0.40 2.67 5.81
C ASN A 344 0.20 1.26 5.69
N VAL A 345 -0.02 0.62 4.54
CA VAL A 345 0.36 -0.77 4.29
C VAL A 345 1.72 -0.81 3.58
N PRO A 346 2.71 -1.61 4.02
CA PRO A 346 2.65 -2.66 5.05
C PRO A 346 2.53 -2.17 6.51
N SER A 347 1.44 -2.59 7.16
CA SER A 347 1.16 -2.43 8.59
C SER A 347 1.08 -3.81 9.26
N LEU A 348 1.19 -3.91 10.59
CA LEU A 348 1.08 -5.18 11.32
C LEU A 348 -0.29 -5.83 11.10
N SER A 349 -1.37 -5.06 11.20
CA SER A 349 -2.73 -5.53 10.93
C SER A 349 -2.94 -5.91 9.46
N GLY A 350 -2.24 -5.25 8.53
CA GLY A 350 -2.28 -5.50 7.09
C GLY A 350 -1.46 -6.70 6.61
N LEU A 351 -0.61 -7.32 7.43
CA LEU A 351 0.27 -8.41 7.01
C LEU A 351 -0.48 -9.63 6.45
N GLY A 352 -1.63 -9.97 7.03
CA GLY A 352 -2.48 -11.07 6.53
C GLY A 352 -3.10 -10.76 5.17
N TYR A 353 -3.49 -9.50 4.92
CA TYR A 353 -3.95 -9.05 3.60
C TYR A 353 -2.83 -9.13 2.57
N LEU A 354 -1.61 -8.73 2.96
CA LEU A 354 -0.45 -8.83 2.09
C LEU A 354 0.00 -10.29 1.87
N GLY A 355 -0.45 -11.25 2.68
CA GLY A 355 0.05 -12.62 2.62
C GLY A 355 1.48 -12.77 3.10
N CYS A 356 2.00 -11.80 3.86
CA CYS A 356 3.34 -11.87 4.47
C CYS A 356 3.38 -12.89 5.62
N VAL A 357 2.23 -13.15 6.21
CA VAL A 357 1.99 -14.15 7.25
C VAL A 357 0.69 -14.90 6.92
N PRO A 358 0.55 -16.19 7.30
CA PRO A 358 -0.71 -16.89 7.16
C PRO A 358 -1.84 -16.18 7.92
N ALA A 359 -3.03 -16.11 7.32
CA ALA A 359 -4.20 -15.48 7.95
C ALA A 359 -4.70 -16.21 9.22
N ASN A 360 -4.18 -17.40 9.50
CA ASN A 360 -4.46 -18.17 10.70
C ASN A 360 -3.23 -18.30 11.63
N ASP A 361 -2.15 -17.55 11.39
CA ASP A 361 -0.98 -17.54 12.27
C ASP A 361 -1.37 -16.99 13.65
N PRO A 362 -1.22 -17.78 14.74
CA PRO A 362 -1.59 -17.34 16.09
C PRO A 362 -0.81 -16.10 16.57
N LEU A 363 0.45 -15.92 16.18
CA LEU A 363 1.25 -14.74 16.51
C LEU A 363 0.71 -13.51 15.80
N TRP A 364 0.38 -13.63 14.52
CA TRP A 364 -0.21 -12.52 13.77
C TRP A 364 -1.62 -12.16 14.30
N LEU A 365 -2.48 -13.14 14.59
CA LEU A 365 -3.81 -12.88 15.13
C LEU A 365 -3.75 -12.13 16.47
N ARG A 366 -2.81 -12.47 17.35
CA ARG A 366 -2.55 -11.69 18.58
C ARG A 366 -2.05 -10.28 18.28
N THR A 367 -1.14 -10.15 17.32
CA THR A 367 -0.59 -8.84 16.89
C THR A 367 -1.69 -7.95 16.31
N GLN A 368 -2.54 -8.49 15.43
CA GLN A 368 -3.67 -7.78 14.82
C GLN A 368 -4.70 -7.35 15.87
N ALA A 369 -5.04 -8.24 16.81
CA ALA A 369 -5.94 -7.90 17.90
C ALA A 369 -5.38 -6.77 18.77
N ALA A 370 -4.06 -6.80 19.07
CA ALA A 370 -3.39 -5.74 19.80
C ALA A 370 -3.34 -4.42 19.03
N ALA A 371 -3.13 -4.46 17.71
CA ALA A 371 -3.15 -3.28 16.83
C ALA A 371 -4.52 -2.57 16.83
N TRP A 372 -5.61 -3.32 17.02
CA TRP A 372 -6.99 -2.84 17.09
C TRP A 372 -7.50 -2.68 18.52
N SER A 373 -6.62 -2.30 19.44
CA SER A 373 -6.92 -2.16 20.87
C SER A 373 -6.19 -0.97 21.47
N PRO A 374 -6.48 -0.59 22.74
CA PRO A 374 -5.73 0.44 23.47
C PRO A 374 -4.24 0.12 23.68
N ALA A 375 -3.77 -1.09 23.37
CA ALA A 375 -2.35 -1.40 23.34
C ALA A 375 -1.62 -0.65 22.20
N ASN A 376 -2.32 -0.32 21.11
CA ASN A 376 -1.79 0.53 20.06
C ASN A 376 -1.98 2.03 20.42
N PRO A 377 -0.91 2.81 20.59
CA PRO A 377 -1.01 4.25 20.87
C PRO A 377 -1.54 5.07 19.70
N TYR A 378 -1.86 4.48 18.56
CA TYR A 378 -2.51 5.16 17.42
C TYR A 378 -3.89 4.56 17.09
N PHE A 379 -4.43 3.73 17.98
CA PHE A 379 -5.83 3.32 17.91
C PHE A 379 -6.72 4.39 18.58
N PHE A 380 -7.78 4.78 17.87
CA PHE A 380 -8.78 5.75 18.34
C PHE A 380 -10.18 5.14 18.28
N HIS A 381 -10.96 5.32 19.34
CA HIS A 381 -12.31 4.79 19.43
C HIS A 381 -13.37 5.88 19.67
N PHE A 382 -13.79 6.55 18.60
CA PHE A 382 -14.81 7.61 18.69
C PHE A 382 -16.21 7.10 18.31
N PRO A 383 -17.27 7.57 19.00
CA PRO A 383 -18.63 7.33 18.54
C PRO A 383 -18.85 8.01 17.18
N VAL A 384 -19.29 7.25 16.19
CA VAL A 384 -19.63 7.79 14.87
C VAL A 384 -20.93 8.60 14.99
N ARG A 385 -20.82 9.92 14.84
CA ARG A 385 -21.97 10.82 14.75
C ARG A 385 -22.11 11.28 13.30
N ARG A 386 -23.27 11.04 12.69
CA ARG A 386 -23.56 11.58 11.35
C ARG A 386 -23.34 13.10 11.37
N GLU A 387 -22.78 13.64 10.29
CA GLU A 387 -22.50 15.09 10.09
C GLU A 387 -21.37 15.67 10.96
N LYS A 388 -20.80 14.91 11.89
CA LYS A 388 -19.57 15.30 12.57
C LYS A 388 -18.39 14.66 11.85
N GLU A 389 -17.47 15.50 11.40
CA GLU A 389 -16.18 15.03 10.88
C GLU A 389 -15.48 14.24 12.00
N LEU A 390 -15.09 13.00 11.68
CA LEU A 390 -14.19 12.27 12.57
C LEU A 390 -12.85 12.98 12.54
N PRO A 391 -12.16 13.08 13.67
CA PRO A 391 -10.83 13.65 13.67
C PRO A 391 -9.96 12.88 12.65
N SER A 392 -9.39 13.57 11.67
CA SER A 392 -8.56 12.98 10.60
C SER A 392 -7.19 12.50 11.11
N TYR A 393 -7.08 12.24 12.40
CA TYR A 393 -5.87 11.82 13.13
C TYR A 393 -5.58 10.32 12.95
N GLY A 394 -5.75 9.78 11.73
CA GLY A 394 -5.47 8.38 11.39
C GLY A 394 -3.99 8.09 11.10
N PHE A 395 -3.10 8.98 11.54
CA PHE A 395 -1.68 8.99 11.25
C PHE A 395 -0.91 9.25 12.55
N PRO A 396 0.39 9.00 12.63
CA PRO A 396 1.18 9.20 13.85
C PRO A 396 1.27 10.68 14.31
N PHE A 397 0.59 11.58 13.62
CA PHE A 397 0.42 13.01 13.91
C PHE A 397 -0.66 13.33 14.96
N SER A 398 -1.36 12.34 15.52
CA SER A 398 -2.39 12.60 16.52
C SER A 398 -1.75 13.23 17.76
N PRO A 399 -2.13 14.47 18.15
CA PRO A 399 -1.59 15.10 19.35
C PRO A 399 -1.72 14.17 20.56
N ALA A 400 -0.73 14.18 21.46
CA ALA A 400 -0.74 13.35 22.68
C ALA A 400 -1.98 13.61 23.57
N GLU A 401 -2.58 14.80 23.41
CA GLU A 401 -3.77 15.27 24.12
C GLU A 401 -5.09 14.78 23.50
N VAL A 402 -5.07 14.09 22.36
CA VAL A 402 -6.29 13.55 21.75
C VAL A 402 -6.92 12.52 22.67
N GLU A 403 -8.14 12.79 23.13
CA GLU A 403 -8.96 11.83 23.85
C GLU A 403 -9.10 10.58 22.99
N ARG A 404 -8.61 9.43 23.46
CA ARG A 404 -8.57 8.18 22.66
C ARG A 404 -9.93 7.50 22.52
N GLY A 405 -10.97 8.17 23.01
CA GLY A 405 -12.30 7.62 23.17
C GLY A 405 -12.41 6.69 24.37
N ARG A 406 -13.64 6.31 24.71
CA ARG A 406 -13.90 5.37 25.81
C ARG A 406 -13.80 3.95 25.30
N THR A 407 -13.02 3.11 25.96
CA THR A 407 -12.91 1.67 25.68
C THR A 407 -14.20 0.92 25.95
#